data_AF-A0AAI9TWM1-F1
#
_entry.id   AF-A0AAI9TWM1-F1
#
_cell.length_a   1.000
_cell.length_b   1.000
_cell.length_c   1.000
_cell.angle_alpha   90.00
_cell.angle_beta   90.00
_cell.angle_gamma   90.00
#
_symmetry.space_group_name_H-M   'P 1'
#
loop_
_entity.id
_entity.type
_entity.pdbx_description
1 polymer ?
#
loop_
_entity_poly.entity_id
_entity_poly.type
_entity_poly.pdbx_seq_one_letter_code
_entity_poly.pdbx_strand_id
1 'polypeptide(L)'
;MLIKSYPGGAAVNGSLFVTFLITFLLITFSVPASKSFIRLTGVLALASLTYALQLASSEWIANPHWRSAIVPLLWIQFMSASELVLVRRWDGSWEPDARTKSTAGFAPTSASPAARTYESLMLLWKLRRIGTRWQVRNVPGLQQRSPHPPESRVAFILKRSLKILVAYQVLSLMTQAPPPDPNFVGRDKQALAFQGLVRLSQADITFRIIGTLSFWACTALINLLMFEIACLGFVVVFLCKVEDCPPLYGDFSSASTIRGFWG
;
A
#
# COMPACT_ATOMS: atom_id res chain seq x y z
N MET A 1 29.91 -9.18 10.31
CA MET A 1 29.63 -9.77 8.98
C MET A 1 29.47 -8.60 8.00
N LEU A 2 30.51 -8.28 7.22
CA LEU A 2 30.49 -7.15 6.28
C LEU A 2 29.64 -7.55 5.06
N ILE A 3 28.46 -6.96 4.91
CA ILE A 3 27.56 -7.21 3.79
C ILE A 3 28.11 -6.44 2.59
N LYS A 4 28.73 -7.14 1.64
CA LYS A 4 29.06 -6.60 0.31
C LYS A 4 27.75 -6.21 -0.38
N SER A 5 27.45 -4.92 -0.43
CA SER A 5 26.43 -4.42 -1.36
C SER A 5 26.97 -4.60 -2.76
N TYR A 6 26.27 -5.37 -3.61
CA TYR A 6 26.69 -5.59 -4.99
C TYR A 6 26.70 -4.25 -5.74
N PRO A 7 27.85 -3.80 -6.27
CA PRO A 7 27.93 -2.61 -7.11
C PRO A 7 27.20 -2.92 -8.42
N GLY A 8 25.92 -2.54 -8.50
CA GLY A 8 25.02 -2.86 -9.60
C GLY A 8 23.59 -3.20 -9.17
N GLY A 9 23.36 -3.52 -7.89
CA GLY A 9 22.03 -3.89 -7.38
C GLY A 9 20.96 -2.82 -7.65
N ALA A 10 21.30 -1.54 -7.50
CA ALA A 10 20.39 -0.44 -7.80
C ALA A 10 20.00 -0.37 -9.29
N ALA A 11 20.96 -0.56 -10.20
CA ALA A 11 20.72 -0.53 -11.64
C ALA A 11 19.86 -1.72 -12.09
N VAL A 12 20.11 -2.92 -11.56
CA VAL A 12 19.31 -4.12 -11.84
C VAL A 12 17.87 -3.95 -11.33
N ASN A 13 17.69 -3.52 -10.07
CA ASN A 13 16.37 -3.27 -9.50
C ASN A 13 15.62 -2.19 -10.29
N GLY A 14 16.28 -1.08 -10.61
CA GLY A 14 15.70 -0.02 -11.42
C GLY A 14 15.26 -0.49 -12.82
N SER A 15 16.11 -1.27 -13.49
CA SER A 15 15.83 -1.81 -14.83
C SER A 15 14.66 -2.80 -14.83
N LEU A 16 14.60 -3.68 -13.84
CA LEU A 16 13.48 -4.62 -13.68
C LEU A 16 12.17 -3.87 -13.36
N PHE A 17 12.25 -2.81 -12.56
CA PHE A 17 11.07 -2.01 -12.20
C PHE A 17 10.54 -1.23 -13.42
N VAL A 18 11.42 -0.61 -14.20
CA VAL A 18 11.05 0.04 -15.47
C VAL A 18 10.46 -0.97 -16.44
N THR A 19 11.07 -2.16 -16.57
CA THR A 19 10.52 -3.26 -17.40
C THR A 19 9.11 -3.65 -16.95
N PHE A 20 8.87 -3.79 -15.65
CA PHE A 20 7.53 -4.06 -15.11
C PHE A 20 6.51 -2.99 -15.54
N LEU A 21 6.86 -1.70 -15.41
CA LEU A 21 5.96 -0.60 -15.81
C LEU A 21 5.69 -0.60 -17.31
N ILE A 22 6.72 -0.82 -18.13
CA ILE A 22 6.58 -0.90 -19.60
C ILE A 22 5.68 -2.08 -19.98
N THR A 23 5.93 -3.27 -19.41
CA THR A 23 5.12 -4.46 -19.66
C THR A 23 3.65 -4.22 -19.27
N PHE A 24 3.39 -3.58 -18.14
CA PHE A 24 2.03 -3.21 -17.73
C PHE A 24 1.35 -2.32 -18.79
N LEU A 25 2.01 -1.24 -19.23
CA LEU A 25 1.48 -0.32 -20.23
C LEU A 25 1.23 -1.01 -21.57
N LEU A 26 2.15 -1.87 -22.01
CA LEU A 26 2.01 -2.66 -23.24
C LEU A 26 0.79 -3.58 -23.17
N ILE A 27 0.57 -4.27 -22.04
CA ILE A 27 -0.62 -5.12 -21.89
C ILE A 27 -1.89 -4.27 -21.91
N THR A 28 -1.90 -3.14 -21.21
CA THR A 28 -3.07 -2.24 -21.14
C THR A 28 -3.45 -1.68 -22.52
N PHE A 29 -2.48 -1.16 -23.28
CA PHE A 29 -2.77 -0.43 -24.53
C PHE A 29 -2.72 -1.30 -25.78
N SER A 30 -1.89 -2.34 -25.83
CA SER A 30 -1.74 -3.17 -27.03
C SER A 30 -2.69 -4.37 -27.06
N VAL A 31 -3.20 -4.81 -25.90
CA VAL A 31 -4.10 -5.98 -25.83
C VAL A 31 -5.54 -5.53 -25.52
N PRO A 32 -6.50 -5.74 -26.44
CA PRO A 32 -7.90 -5.39 -26.20
C PRO A 32 -8.47 -6.05 -24.93
N ALA A 33 -9.36 -5.34 -24.23
CA ALA A 33 -10.04 -5.81 -23.02
C ALA A 33 -10.84 -7.11 -23.20
N SER A 34 -11.23 -7.45 -24.44
CA SER A 34 -11.95 -8.68 -24.77
C SER A 34 -11.05 -9.93 -24.80
N LYS A 35 -9.72 -9.77 -24.91
CA LYS A 35 -8.77 -10.88 -25.05
C LYS A 35 -8.20 -11.32 -23.69
N SER A 36 -9.08 -11.82 -22.82
CA SER A 36 -8.72 -12.21 -21.44
C SER A 36 -7.57 -13.21 -21.35
N PHE A 37 -7.47 -14.17 -22.28
CA PHE A 37 -6.39 -15.16 -22.27
C PHE A 37 -5.01 -14.53 -22.53
N ILE A 38 -4.91 -13.60 -23.48
CA ILE A 38 -3.67 -12.87 -23.78
C ILE A 38 -3.32 -11.91 -22.64
N ARG A 39 -4.32 -11.29 -22.01
CA ARG A 39 -4.10 -10.47 -20.81
C ARG A 39 -3.61 -11.32 -19.63
N LEU A 40 -4.07 -12.56 -19.50
CA LEU A 40 -3.61 -13.49 -18.47
C LEU A 40 -2.14 -13.86 -18.66
N THR A 41 -1.70 -14.15 -19.89
CA THR A 41 -0.27 -14.40 -20.16
C THR A 41 0.58 -13.17 -19.86
N GLY A 42 0.08 -11.96 -20.16
CA GLY A 42 0.71 -10.72 -19.75
C GLY A 42 0.84 -10.57 -18.22
N VAL A 43 -0.20 -10.92 -17.46
CA VAL A 43 -0.13 -10.91 -15.99
C VAL A 43 0.86 -11.94 -15.45
N LEU A 44 0.98 -13.12 -16.07
CA LEU A 44 2.02 -14.08 -15.70
C LEU A 44 3.43 -13.50 -15.92
N ALA A 45 3.65 -12.76 -17.01
CA ALA A 45 4.91 -12.06 -17.23
C ALA A 45 5.18 -10.99 -16.15
N LEU A 46 4.15 -10.23 -15.74
CA LEU A 46 4.26 -9.28 -14.61
C LEU A 46 4.59 -9.99 -13.30
N ALA A 47 4.03 -11.18 -13.06
CA ALA A 47 4.33 -12.00 -11.88
C ALA A 47 5.80 -12.45 -11.87
N SER A 48 6.31 -12.91 -13.02
CA SER A 48 7.72 -13.29 -13.18
C SER A 48 8.66 -12.09 -12.94
N LEU A 49 8.33 -10.91 -13.47
CA LEU A 49 9.10 -9.69 -13.24
C LEU A 49 9.07 -9.27 -11.76
N THR A 50 7.92 -9.41 -11.10
CA THR A 50 7.77 -9.13 -9.66
C THR A 50 8.62 -10.08 -8.82
N TYR A 51 8.65 -11.36 -9.18
CA TYR A 51 9.50 -12.35 -8.52
C TYR A 51 10.99 -12.04 -8.72
N ALA A 52 11.41 -11.69 -9.94
CA ALA A 52 12.78 -11.26 -10.21
C ALA A 52 13.15 -9.99 -9.42
N LEU A 53 12.24 -9.02 -9.31
CA LEU A 53 12.41 -7.83 -8.46
C LEU A 53 12.59 -8.20 -7.00
N GLN A 54 11.78 -9.13 -6.47
CA GLN A 54 11.93 -9.60 -5.09
C GLN A 54 13.31 -10.21 -4.84
N LEU A 55 13.80 -11.06 -5.74
CA LEU A 55 15.13 -11.67 -5.62
C LEU A 55 16.22 -10.60 -5.64
N ALA A 56 16.21 -9.72 -6.65
CA ALA A 56 17.18 -8.64 -6.79
C ALA A 56 17.14 -7.66 -5.61
N SER A 57 15.96 -7.35 -5.07
CA SER A 57 15.79 -6.50 -3.89
C SER A 57 16.30 -7.20 -2.63
N SER A 58 16.08 -8.51 -2.49
CA SER A 58 16.53 -9.28 -1.33
C SER A 58 18.06 -9.37 -1.26
N GLU A 59 18.72 -9.49 -2.41
CA GLU A 59 20.18 -9.48 -2.52
C GLU A 59 20.79 -8.10 -2.31
N TRP A 60 20.16 -7.05 -2.86
CA TRP A 60 20.69 -5.69 -2.80
C TRP A 60 20.49 -5.03 -1.43
N ILE A 61 19.31 -5.22 -0.82
CA ILE A 61 18.96 -4.58 0.45
C ILE A 61 19.57 -5.38 1.60
N ALA A 62 20.65 -4.86 2.16
CA ALA A 62 21.34 -5.45 3.31
C ALA A 62 20.48 -5.46 4.58
N ASN A 63 19.69 -4.41 4.80
CA ASN A 63 18.90 -4.25 6.01
C ASN A 63 17.59 -5.07 5.92
N PRO A 64 17.38 -6.05 6.84
CA PRO A 64 16.23 -6.93 6.79
C PRO A 64 14.89 -6.19 6.97
N HIS A 65 14.86 -5.06 7.69
CA HIS A 65 13.65 -4.26 7.87
C HIS A 65 13.22 -3.60 6.57
N TRP A 66 14.15 -2.99 5.84
CA TRP A 66 13.88 -2.42 4.53
C TRP A 66 13.44 -3.49 3.52
N ARG A 67 14.04 -4.68 3.57
CA ARG A 67 13.62 -5.81 2.75
C ARG A 67 12.19 -6.24 3.08
N SER A 68 11.85 -6.35 4.36
CA SER A 68 10.51 -6.69 4.83
C SER A 68 9.45 -5.65 4.45
N ALA A 69 9.83 -4.39 4.23
CA ALA A 69 8.92 -3.34 3.75
C ALA A 69 8.77 -3.33 2.23
N ILE A 70 9.88 -3.46 1.48
CA ILE A 70 9.89 -3.32 0.02
C ILE A 70 9.25 -4.52 -0.67
N VAL A 71 9.55 -5.76 -0.23
CA VAL A 71 9.06 -6.96 -0.90
C VAL A 71 7.52 -7.02 -0.93
N PRO A 72 6.78 -6.78 0.18
CA PRO A 72 5.32 -6.72 0.14
C PRO A 72 4.78 -5.63 -0.79
N LEU A 73 5.42 -4.46 -0.87
CA LEU A 73 4.99 -3.38 -1.78
C LEU A 73 5.07 -3.80 -3.25
N LEU A 74 6.09 -4.56 -3.64
CA LEU A 74 6.21 -5.11 -4.99
C LEU A 74 5.02 -6.02 -5.33
N TRP A 75 4.63 -6.89 -4.40
CA TRP A 75 3.47 -7.76 -4.59
C TRP A 75 2.14 -7.00 -4.58
N ILE A 76 2.00 -5.99 -3.73
CA ILE A 76 0.84 -5.09 -3.75
C ILE A 76 0.72 -4.39 -5.12
N GLN A 77 1.84 -3.93 -5.68
CA GLN A 77 1.89 -3.31 -6.99
C GLN A 77 1.50 -4.30 -8.10
N PHE A 78 2.00 -5.54 -8.04
CA PHE A 78 1.59 -6.61 -8.94
C PHE A 78 0.09 -6.90 -8.86
N MET A 79 -0.47 -7.03 -7.65
CA MET A 79 -1.89 -7.28 -7.45
C MET A 79 -2.75 -6.12 -7.97
N SER A 80 -2.29 -4.88 -7.79
CA SER A 80 -2.92 -3.70 -8.37
C SER A 80 -2.92 -3.76 -9.90
N ALA A 81 -1.78 -4.12 -10.51
CA ALA A 81 -1.66 -4.28 -11.96
C ALA A 81 -2.55 -5.39 -12.51
N SER A 82 -2.59 -6.56 -11.85
CA SER A 82 -3.40 -7.69 -12.28
C SER A 82 -4.90 -7.41 -12.19
N GLU A 83 -5.35 -6.72 -11.13
CA GLU A 83 -6.72 -6.23 -11.00
C GLU A 83 -7.08 -5.29 -12.16
N LEU A 84 -6.23 -4.30 -12.45
CA LEU A 84 -6.46 -3.34 -13.53
C LEU A 84 -6.53 -4.02 -14.90
N VAL A 85 -5.64 -4.99 -15.15
CA VAL A 85 -5.57 -5.70 -16.45
C VAL A 85 -6.72 -6.68 -16.64
N LEU A 86 -7.00 -7.54 -15.66
CA LEU A 86 -7.93 -8.68 -15.80
C LEU A 86 -9.35 -8.36 -15.35
N VAL A 87 -9.49 -7.72 -14.20
CA VAL A 87 -10.80 -7.54 -13.53
C VAL A 87 -11.45 -6.25 -14.01
N ARG A 88 -10.75 -5.12 -13.85
CA ARG A 88 -11.26 -3.80 -14.24
C ARG A 88 -11.16 -3.53 -15.73
N ARG A 89 -10.28 -4.28 -16.41
CA ARG A 89 -10.00 -4.17 -17.84
C ARG A 89 -9.75 -2.72 -18.27
N TRP A 90 -8.89 -2.04 -17.52
CA TRP A 90 -8.46 -0.68 -17.83
C TRP A 90 -8.00 -0.59 -19.28
N ASP A 91 -8.44 0.48 -19.95
CA ASP A 91 -8.24 0.78 -21.37
C ASP A 91 -7.61 2.17 -21.59
N GLY A 92 -7.26 2.87 -20.50
CA GLY A 92 -6.72 4.23 -20.57
C GLY A 92 -7.77 5.34 -20.61
N SER A 93 -9.06 5.01 -20.53
CA SER A 93 -10.12 6.01 -20.48
C SER A 93 -10.45 6.40 -19.03
N TRP A 94 -10.21 7.66 -18.68
CA TRP A 94 -10.57 8.18 -17.37
C TRP A 94 -12.06 8.49 -17.30
N GLU A 95 -12.71 7.96 -16.27
CA GLU A 95 -14.10 8.27 -15.96
C GLU A 95 -14.24 8.60 -14.47
N PRO A 96 -14.71 9.82 -14.11
CA PRO A 96 -14.86 10.23 -12.72
C PRO A 96 -15.97 9.43 -12.02
N ASP A 97 -15.85 9.23 -10.71
CA ASP A 97 -16.95 8.66 -9.93
C ASP A 97 -18.13 9.64 -9.88
N ALA A 98 -19.31 9.18 -10.32
CA ALA A 98 -20.56 9.94 -10.33
C ALA A 98 -20.97 10.42 -8.92
N ARG A 99 -20.52 9.74 -7.85
CA ARG A 99 -20.79 10.11 -6.45
C ARG A 99 -19.96 11.31 -6.00
N THR A 100 -18.77 11.50 -6.56
CA THR A 100 -17.93 12.66 -6.29
C THR A 100 -18.05 13.62 -7.46
N LYS A 101 -19.07 14.49 -7.43
CA LYS A 101 -19.07 15.72 -8.27
C LYS A 101 -17.93 16.69 -7.90
N SER A 102 -17.09 16.32 -6.94
CA SER A 102 -15.88 17.03 -6.56
C SER A 102 -14.78 16.77 -7.59
N THR A 103 -14.36 17.86 -8.21
CA THR A 103 -13.20 18.06 -9.08
C THR A 103 -11.87 17.77 -8.34
N ALA A 104 -11.70 16.52 -7.88
CA ALA A 104 -10.46 16.07 -7.25
C ALA A 104 -9.34 16.01 -8.30
N GLY A 105 -8.55 17.09 -8.34
CA GLY A 105 -7.09 17.15 -8.53
C GLY A 105 -6.41 16.58 -9.77
N PHE A 106 -6.91 15.48 -10.33
CA PHE A 106 -6.40 14.76 -11.50
C PHE A 106 -7.52 14.47 -12.50
N ALA A 107 -8.41 15.44 -12.71
CA ALA A 107 -9.21 15.41 -13.93
C ALA A 107 -8.21 15.47 -15.12
N PRO A 108 -8.34 14.58 -16.12
CA PRO A 108 -7.43 14.52 -17.26
C PRO A 108 -7.33 15.90 -17.90
N THR A 109 -6.14 16.50 -17.84
CA THR A 109 -5.93 17.85 -18.39
C THR A 109 -5.79 17.82 -19.91
N SER A 110 -5.70 16.64 -20.53
CA SER A 110 -5.72 16.49 -21.99
C SER A 110 -5.97 15.04 -22.42
N ALA A 111 -6.55 14.84 -23.61
CA ALA A 111 -6.68 13.53 -24.26
C ALA A 111 -5.34 12.94 -24.77
N SER A 112 -4.19 13.50 -24.36
CA SER A 112 -2.88 13.14 -24.91
C SER A 112 -2.44 11.73 -24.50
N PRO A 113 -1.69 11.00 -25.36
CA PRO A 113 -1.13 9.70 -25.02
C PRO A 113 -0.23 9.72 -23.77
N ALA A 114 0.48 10.84 -23.57
CA ALA A 114 1.32 11.05 -22.39
C ALA A 114 0.49 11.15 -21.10
N ALA A 115 -0.63 11.89 -21.12
CA ALA A 115 -1.55 11.96 -19.99
C ALA A 115 -2.14 10.59 -19.65
N ARG A 116 -2.60 9.82 -20.65
CA ARG A 116 -3.12 8.46 -20.44
C ARG A 116 -2.09 7.51 -19.84
N THR A 117 -0.84 7.62 -20.27
CA THR A 117 0.27 6.82 -19.74
C THR A 117 0.53 7.18 -18.28
N TYR A 118 0.66 8.47 -17.99
CA TYR A 118 0.84 8.98 -16.63
C TYR A 118 -0.30 8.53 -15.70
N GLU A 119 -1.55 8.66 -16.12
CA GLU A 119 -2.72 8.23 -15.37
C GLU A 119 -2.73 6.72 -15.10
N SER A 120 -2.39 5.91 -16.10
CA SER A 120 -2.29 4.45 -15.96
C SER A 120 -1.24 4.07 -14.93
N LEU A 121 -0.08 4.75 -14.94
CA LEU A 121 0.98 4.54 -13.96
C LEU A 121 0.57 5.01 -12.56
N MET A 122 -0.09 6.16 -12.44
CA MET A 122 -0.61 6.65 -11.16
C MET A 122 -1.68 5.72 -10.59
N LEU A 123 -2.51 5.11 -11.44
CA LEU A 123 -3.54 4.17 -11.01
C LEU A 123 -2.97 2.95 -10.29
N LEU A 124 -1.79 2.45 -10.69
CA LEU A 124 -1.14 1.36 -9.99
C LEU A 124 -0.94 1.67 -8.50
N TRP A 125 -0.57 2.91 -8.19
CA TRP A 125 -0.31 3.39 -6.83
C TRP A 125 -1.57 3.84 -6.08
N LYS A 126 -2.69 4.08 -6.78
CA LYS A 126 -3.98 4.41 -6.17
C LYS A 126 -4.74 3.15 -5.76
N LEU A 127 -4.27 2.45 -4.72
CA LEU A 127 -4.88 1.19 -4.26
C LEU A 127 -6.37 1.32 -3.90
N ARG A 128 -6.78 2.47 -3.35
CA ARG A 128 -8.20 2.78 -3.03
C ARG A 128 -8.99 3.38 -4.19
N ARG A 129 -8.35 3.54 -5.36
CA ARG A 129 -8.94 4.03 -6.62
C ARG A 129 -9.69 5.36 -6.48
N ILE A 130 -9.26 6.21 -5.54
CA ILE A 130 -9.91 7.48 -5.22
C ILE A 130 -9.95 8.39 -6.46
N GLY A 131 -11.11 9.01 -6.69
CA GLY A 131 -11.39 9.86 -7.84
C GLY A 131 -11.82 9.11 -9.11
N THR A 132 -11.73 7.78 -9.16
CA THR A 132 -12.11 6.97 -10.33
C THR A 132 -13.49 6.35 -10.13
N ARG A 133 -14.16 5.92 -11.21
CA ARG A 133 -15.39 5.10 -11.15
C ARG A 133 -15.31 3.84 -10.26
N TRP A 134 -14.11 3.36 -9.93
CA TRP A 134 -13.87 2.19 -9.08
C TRP A 134 -13.49 2.54 -7.64
N GLN A 135 -13.66 3.80 -7.24
CA GLN A 135 -13.41 4.25 -5.88
C GLN A 135 -14.12 3.35 -4.86
N VAL A 136 -13.40 2.99 -3.79
CA VAL A 136 -13.96 2.23 -2.67
C VAL A 136 -15.08 3.03 -2.02
N ARG A 137 -16.18 2.36 -1.65
CA ARG A 137 -17.40 3.04 -1.17
C ARG A 137 -17.17 3.93 0.04
N ASN A 138 -16.31 3.52 0.99
CA ASN A 138 -16.17 4.16 2.30
C ASN A 138 -14.88 4.94 2.46
N VAL A 139 -14.62 5.85 1.52
CA VAL A 139 -13.53 6.81 1.67
C VAL A 139 -13.96 7.91 2.66
N PRO A 140 -13.26 8.08 3.79
CA PRO A 140 -13.57 9.12 4.77
C PRO A 140 -13.48 10.51 4.13
N GLY A 141 -14.44 11.39 4.47
CA GLY A 141 -14.45 12.78 4.01
C GLY A 141 -15.07 13.04 2.63
N LEU A 142 -15.41 12.00 1.85
CA LEU A 142 -16.06 12.16 0.53
C LEU A 142 -17.59 11.98 0.54
N GLN A 143 -18.14 11.24 1.51
CA GLN A 143 -19.59 11.00 1.61
C GLN A 143 -20.37 12.14 2.27
N GLN A 144 -19.70 12.91 3.13
CA GLN A 144 -20.27 14.13 3.69
C GLN A 144 -19.77 15.28 2.83
N ARG A 145 -20.70 15.96 2.17
CA ARG A 145 -20.57 17.35 1.71
C ARG A 145 -20.20 18.18 2.93
N SER A 146 -18.94 18.16 3.31
CA SER A 146 -18.48 18.78 4.54
C SER A 146 -18.72 20.28 4.37
N PRO A 147 -19.49 20.92 5.27
CA PRO A 147 -19.75 22.36 5.21
C PRO A 147 -18.49 23.19 5.53
N HIS A 148 -17.38 22.53 5.85
CA HIS A 148 -16.12 23.17 6.18
C HIS A 148 -15.38 23.62 4.91
N PRO A 149 -14.81 24.84 4.92
CA PRO A 149 -13.98 25.30 3.83
C PRO A 149 -12.78 24.35 3.62
N PRO A 150 -12.27 24.23 2.39
CA PRO A 150 -11.15 23.36 2.08
C PRO A 150 -9.97 23.66 3.01
N GLU A 151 -9.41 22.61 3.61
CA GLU A 151 -8.30 22.73 4.56
C GLU A 151 -7.12 23.42 3.87
N SER A 152 -6.56 24.46 4.50
CA SER A 152 -5.40 25.15 3.93
C SER A 152 -4.21 24.20 3.87
N ARG A 153 -3.33 24.38 2.86
CA ARG A 153 -2.16 23.51 2.68
C ARG A 153 -1.24 23.50 3.90
N VAL A 154 -1.09 24.65 4.57
CA VAL A 154 -0.29 24.77 5.79
C VAL A 154 -0.92 23.98 6.93
N ALA A 155 -2.23 24.09 7.13
CA ALA A 155 -2.95 23.32 8.15
C ALA A 155 -2.85 21.81 7.90
N PHE A 156 -3.02 21.39 6.65
CA PHE A 156 -2.85 20.00 6.23
C PHE A 156 -1.44 19.47 6.51
N ILE A 157 -0.40 20.22 6.12
CA ILE A 157 1.01 19.86 6.36
C ILE A 157 1.27 19.71 7.85
N LEU A 158 0.85 20.69 8.66
CA LEU A 158 1.08 20.68 10.10
C LEU A 158 0.38 19.49 10.77
N LYS A 159 -0.89 19.27 10.44
CA LYS A 159 -1.71 18.17 10.96
C LYS A 159 -1.14 16.81 10.62
N ARG A 160 -0.70 16.60 9.37
CA ARG A 160 -0.07 15.34 8.96
C ARG A 160 1.30 15.15 9.58
N SER A 161 2.10 16.20 9.68
CA SER A 161 3.40 16.16 10.36
C SER A 161 3.25 15.77 11.83
N LEU A 162 2.25 16.32 12.52
CA LEU A 162 1.94 15.93 13.91
C LEU A 162 1.54 14.45 14.01
N LYS A 163 0.68 13.95 13.11
CA LYS A 163 0.31 12.53 13.06
C LYS A 163 1.52 11.63 12.84
N ILE A 164 2.40 12.00 11.89
CA ILE A 164 3.63 11.27 11.59
C ILE A 164 4.51 11.23 12.84
N LEU A 165 4.70 12.37 13.50
CA LEU A 165 5.50 12.46 14.73
C LEU A 165 4.94 11.54 15.81
N VAL A 166 3.64 11.63 16.11
CA VAL A 166 2.98 10.80 17.14
C VAL A 166 3.09 9.32 16.79
N ALA A 167 2.75 8.92 15.56
CA ALA A 167 2.81 7.53 15.13
C ALA A 167 4.24 6.98 15.17
N TYR A 168 5.22 7.78 14.78
CA TYR A 168 6.63 7.42 14.85
C TYR A 168 7.10 7.22 16.30
N GLN A 169 6.72 8.12 17.21
CA GLN A 169 7.08 7.98 18.63
C GLN A 169 6.45 6.74 19.26
N VAL A 170 5.18 6.46 18.98
CA VAL A 170 4.53 5.23 19.46
C VAL A 170 5.25 4.00 18.93
N LEU A 171 5.56 3.96 17.63
CA LEU A 171 6.29 2.84 17.04
C LEU A 171 7.70 2.70 17.64
N SER A 172 8.38 3.82 17.88
CA SER A 172 9.70 3.84 18.53
C SER A 172 9.65 3.23 19.93
N LEU A 173 8.65 3.61 20.75
CA LEU A 173 8.43 3.03 22.07
C LEU A 173 8.14 1.53 21.99
N MET A 174 7.32 1.09 21.02
CA MET A 174 7.06 -0.35 20.82
C MET A 174 8.32 -1.13 20.46
N THR A 175 9.24 -0.54 19.68
CA THR A 175 10.51 -1.18 19.31
C THR A 175 11.55 -1.22 20.43
N GLN A 176 11.37 -0.42 21.48
CA GLN A 176 12.22 -0.43 22.67
C GLN A 176 11.81 -1.50 23.69
N ALA A 177 10.72 -2.22 23.45
CA ALA A 177 10.29 -3.32 24.31
C ALA A 177 11.41 -4.38 24.41
N PRO A 178 11.60 -4.99 25.60
CA PRO A 178 12.58 -6.05 25.76
C PRO A 178 12.24 -7.23 24.83
N PRO A 179 13.26 -8.00 24.39
CA PRO A 179 13.00 -9.21 23.64
C PRO A 179 12.09 -10.14 24.46
N PRO A 180 11.20 -10.90 23.79
CA PRO A 180 10.30 -11.81 24.48
C PRO A 180 11.12 -12.85 25.25
N ASP A 181 10.66 -13.19 26.46
CA ASP A 181 11.28 -14.27 27.24
C ASP A 181 11.29 -15.56 26.38
N PRO A 182 12.47 -16.20 26.19
CA PRO A 182 12.60 -17.42 25.42
C PRO A 182 11.60 -18.51 25.81
N ASN A 183 11.17 -18.55 27.07
CA ASN A 183 10.17 -19.48 27.57
C ASN A 183 8.83 -19.37 26.82
N PHE A 184 8.46 -18.21 26.28
CA PHE A 184 7.23 -18.02 25.52
C PHE A 184 7.36 -18.33 24.03
N VAL A 185 8.58 -18.49 23.52
CA VAL A 185 8.88 -18.66 22.06
C VAL A 185 9.61 -19.97 21.77
N GLY A 186 9.56 -20.92 22.71
CA GLY A 186 10.17 -22.26 22.59
C GLY A 186 9.58 -23.11 21.45
N ARG A 187 10.36 -24.11 21.00
CA ARG A 187 9.97 -25.03 19.91
C ARG A 187 8.72 -25.85 20.27
N ASP A 188 8.59 -26.22 21.53
CA ASP A 188 7.46 -26.95 22.12
C ASP A 188 6.15 -26.14 22.09
N LYS A 189 6.24 -24.80 21.98
CA LYS A 189 5.11 -23.87 21.93
C LYS A 189 4.77 -23.40 20.52
N GLN A 190 5.32 -24.02 19.47
CA GLN A 190 4.95 -23.70 18.09
C GLN A 190 3.57 -24.27 17.73
N ALA A 191 2.70 -23.45 17.14
CA ALA A 191 1.33 -23.84 16.79
C ALA A 191 1.25 -24.98 15.75
N LEU A 192 2.32 -25.21 14.98
CA LEU A 192 2.42 -26.29 13.99
C LEU A 192 2.55 -27.67 14.64
N ALA A 193 3.01 -27.74 15.88
CA ALA A 193 2.95 -28.97 16.66
C ALA A 193 1.59 -29.01 17.38
N PHE A 194 0.76 -30.01 17.09
CA PHE A 194 -0.54 -30.18 17.75
C PHE A 194 -0.42 -30.21 19.29
N GLN A 195 0.72 -30.70 19.81
CA GLN A 195 1.08 -30.66 21.23
C GLN A 195 1.23 -29.24 21.80
N GLY A 196 1.69 -28.27 20.99
CA GLY A 196 1.89 -26.87 21.37
C GLY A 196 0.61 -26.03 21.44
N LEU A 197 -0.55 -26.61 21.08
CA LEU A 197 -1.87 -26.02 21.30
C LEU A 197 -2.56 -26.59 22.56
N VAL A 198 -2.22 -27.82 22.96
CA VAL A 198 -2.87 -28.53 24.07
C VAL A 198 -2.20 -28.25 25.43
N ARG A 199 -0.90 -27.91 25.44
CA ARG A 199 -0.11 -27.63 26.66
C ARG A 199 0.21 -26.15 26.87
N LEU A 200 -0.75 -25.26 26.62
CA LEU A 200 -0.57 -23.83 26.82
C LEU A 200 -0.90 -23.42 28.26
N SER A 201 0.02 -22.73 28.92
CA SER A 201 -0.28 -22.06 30.18
C SER A 201 -1.08 -20.78 29.93
N GLN A 202 -1.73 -20.24 30.97
CA GLN A 202 -2.43 -18.94 30.88
C GLN A 202 -1.49 -17.79 30.50
N ALA A 203 -0.23 -17.85 30.94
CA ALA A 203 0.79 -16.89 30.56
C ALA A 203 1.11 -16.96 29.06
N ASP A 204 1.15 -18.16 28.47
CA ASP A 204 1.36 -18.34 27.02
C ASP A 204 0.21 -17.77 26.19
N ILE A 205 -1.03 -17.98 26.64
CA ILE A 205 -2.23 -17.44 25.98
C ILE A 205 -2.18 -15.91 26.02
N THR A 206 -1.90 -15.33 27.19
CA THR A 206 -1.79 -13.89 27.38
C THR A 206 -0.71 -13.29 26.48
N PHE A 207 0.48 -13.89 26.45
CA PHE A 207 1.58 -13.49 25.59
C PHE A 207 1.18 -13.48 24.11
N ARG A 208 0.48 -14.53 23.64
CA ARG A 208 0.03 -14.62 22.24
C ARG A 208 -1.02 -13.58 21.88
N ILE A 209 -1.98 -13.31 22.77
CA ILE A 209 -3.00 -12.28 22.56
C ILE A 209 -2.34 -10.91 22.46
N ILE A 210 -1.49 -10.56 23.44
CA ILE A 210 -0.77 -9.27 23.45
C ILE A 210 0.13 -9.15 22.23
N GLY A 211 0.88 -10.19 21.88
CA GLY A 211 1.74 -10.21 20.70
C GLY A 211 0.96 -10.02 19.40
N THR A 212 -0.20 -10.65 19.28
CA THR A 212 -1.08 -10.50 18.10
C THR A 212 -1.63 -9.09 18.01
N LEU A 213 -2.14 -8.53 19.11
CA LEU A 213 -2.64 -7.15 19.15
C LEU A 213 -1.52 -6.15 18.83
N SER A 214 -0.33 -6.35 19.40
CA SER A 214 0.86 -5.53 19.14
C SER A 214 1.28 -5.60 17.67
N PHE A 215 1.26 -6.79 17.07
CA PHE A 215 1.55 -6.97 15.65
C PHE A 215 0.58 -6.18 14.76
N TRP A 216 -0.73 -6.27 15.02
CA TRP A 216 -1.73 -5.51 14.27
C TRP A 216 -1.62 -4.00 14.50
N ALA A 217 -1.34 -3.56 15.73
CA ALA A 217 -1.10 -2.16 16.05
C ALA A 217 0.14 -1.61 15.31
N CYS A 218 1.27 -2.33 15.36
CA CYS A 218 2.47 -2.00 14.59
C CYS A 218 2.17 -1.90 13.09
N THR A 219 1.45 -2.88 12.55
CA THR A 219 1.09 -2.90 11.12
C THR A 219 0.23 -1.69 10.74
N ALA A 220 -0.76 -1.35 11.56
CA ALA A 220 -1.60 -0.17 11.34
C ALA A 220 -0.80 1.14 11.41
N LEU A 221 0.11 1.28 12.38
CA LEU A 221 0.98 2.45 12.50
C LEU A 221 1.96 2.60 11.35
N ILE A 222 2.56 1.50 10.88
CA ILE A 222 3.46 1.50 9.72
C ILE A 222 2.70 1.91 8.46
N ASN A 223 1.52 1.33 8.22
CA ASN A 223 0.69 1.71 7.07
C ASN A 223 0.27 3.18 7.13
N LEU A 224 -0.10 3.68 8.32
CA LEU A 224 -0.40 5.08 8.55
C LEU A 224 0.81 5.97 8.21
N LEU A 225 1.98 5.66 8.76
CA LEU A 225 3.21 6.41 8.52
C LEU A 225 3.55 6.47 7.03
N MET A 226 3.56 5.33 6.36
CA MET A 226 3.88 5.25 4.93
C MET A 226 2.89 6.08 4.10
N PHE A 227 1.60 5.98 4.39
CA PHE A 227 0.57 6.75 3.68
C PHE A 227 0.69 8.25 3.96
N GLU A 228 0.85 8.65 5.22
CA GLU A 228 0.94 10.05 5.64
C GLU A 228 2.21 10.72 5.09
N ILE A 229 3.36 10.04 5.13
CA ILE A 229 4.63 10.51 4.56
C ILE A 229 4.51 10.66 3.04
N ALA A 230 3.96 9.67 2.34
CA ALA A 230 3.79 9.74 0.89
C ALA A 230 2.87 10.90 0.47
N CYS A 231 1.71 11.05 1.13
CA CYS A 231 0.78 12.16 0.87
C CYS A 231 1.43 13.51 1.17
N LEU A 232 2.12 13.63 2.30
CA LEU A 232 2.82 14.86 2.66
C LEU A 232 3.88 15.21 1.61
N GLY A 233 4.70 14.25 1.21
CA GLY A 233 5.70 14.40 0.16
C GLY A 233 5.08 14.90 -1.14
N PHE A 234 4.06 14.21 -1.66
CA PHE A 234 3.37 14.60 -2.89
C PHE A 234 2.73 15.99 -2.82
N VAL A 235 2.12 16.34 -1.69
CA VAL A 235 1.52 17.67 -1.50
C VAL A 235 2.61 18.75 -1.41
N VAL A 236 3.75 18.49 -0.78
CA VAL A 236 4.88 19.45 -0.70
C VAL A 236 5.50 19.70 -2.06
N VAL A 237 5.68 18.67 -2.89
CA VAL A 237 6.22 18.81 -4.25
C VAL A 237 5.19 19.20 -5.31
N PHE A 238 3.97 19.59 -4.89
CA PHE A 238 2.86 20.00 -5.77
C PHE A 238 2.40 18.94 -6.78
N LEU A 239 2.65 17.67 -6.51
CA LEU A 239 2.18 16.56 -7.35
C LEU A 239 0.71 16.22 -7.06
N CYS A 240 0.23 16.41 -5.83
CA CYS A 240 -1.17 16.15 -5.44
C CYS A 240 -1.77 17.35 -4.70
N LYS A 241 -3.11 17.51 -4.78
CA LYS A 241 -3.84 18.44 -3.91
C LYS A 241 -4.12 17.81 -2.55
N VAL A 242 -4.43 18.65 -1.57
CA VAL A 242 -4.85 18.24 -0.22
C VAL A 242 -6.05 17.28 -0.28
N GLU A 243 -7.00 17.56 -1.17
CA GLU A 243 -8.23 16.78 -1.39
C GLU A 243 -7.97 15.36 -1.92
N ASP A 244 -6.87 15.15 -2.65
CA ASP A 244 -6.50 13.84 -3.23
C ASP A 244 -5.96 12.87 -2.17
N CYS A 245 -5.72 13.38 -0.97
CA CYS A 245 -5.15 12.66 0.15
C CYS A 245 -6.20 12.59 1.28
N PRO A 246 -7.28 11.80 1.15
CA PRO A 246 -8.19 11.58 2.26
C PRO A 246 -7.50 10.75 3.36
N PRO A 247 -7.99 10.81 4.61
CA PRO A 247 -7.47 9.99 5.70
C PRO A 247 -7.41 8.50 5.32
N LEU A 248 -6.39 7.78 5.81
CA LEU A 248 -6.27 6.34 5.57
C LEU A 248 -7.39 5.56 6.26
N TYR A 249 -7.59 5.87 7.54
CA TYR A 249 -8.62 5.28 8.39
C TYR A 249 -9.78 6.23 8.59
N GLY A 250 -11.00 5.68 8.66
CA GLY A 250 -12.19 6.38 9.11
C GLY A 250 -12.25 6.51 10.62
N ASP A 251 -13.37 7.00 11.13
CA ASP A 251 -13.60 7.03 12.57
C ASP A 251 -13.85 5.61 13.11
N PHE A 252 -13.10 5.18 14.11
CA PHE A 252 -13.28 3.87 14.75
C PHE A 252 -14.64 3.73 15.40
N SER A 253 -15.28 4.83 15.82
CA SER A 253 -16.65 4.81 16.37
C SER A 253 -17.68 4.29 15.37
N SER A 254 -17.41 4.45 14.07
CA SER A 254 -18.28 4.01 12.97
C SER A 254 -18.08 2.53 12.60
N ALA A 255 -17.08 1.86 13.17
CA ALA A 255 -16.75 0.45 12.91
C ALA A 255 -17.57 -0.53 13.78
N SER A 256 -18.88 -0.28 13.94
CA SER A 256 -19.79 -1.13 14.73
C SER A 256 -20.14 -2.46 14.06
N THR A 257 -19.83 -2.61 12.77
CA THR A 257 -20.02 -3.85 12.01
C THR A 257 -18.75 -4.19 11.23
N ILE A 258 -18.54 -5.48 10.92
CA ILE A 258 -17.43 -5.94 10.06
C ILE A 258 -17.47 -5.18 8.72
N ARG A 259 -18.67 -4.96 8.18
CA ARG A 259 -18.84 -4.15 6.97
C ARG A 259 -18.38 -2.71 7.22
N GLY A 260 -18.81 -2.05 8.29
CA GLY A 260 -18.35 -0.68 8.61
C GLY A 260 -16.84 -0.56 8.83
N PHE A 261 -16.18 -1.60 9.35
CA PHE A 261 -14.72 -1.62 9.52
C PHE A 261 -13.95 -1.67 8.19
N TRP A 262 -14.39 -2.49 7.24
CA TRP A 262 -13.73 -2.66 5.94
C TRP A 262 -14.30 -1.77 4.83
N GLY A 263 -15.51 -1.28 5.03
CA GLY A 263 -16.34 -0.57 4.07
C GLY A 263 -17.70 -1.23 3.78
#